data_AF-A0A963GDB9-F1
#
_entry.id   AF-A0A963GDB9-F1
#
_cell.length_a   1.000
_cell.length_b   1.000
_cell.length_c   1.000
_cell.angle_alpha   90.00
_cell.angle_beta   90.00
_cell.angle_gamma   90.00
#
_symmetry.space_group_name_H-M   'P 1'
#
loop_
_entity.id
_entity.type
_entity.pdbx_description
1 polymer ?
#
loop_
_entity_poly.entity_id
_entity_poly.type
_entity_poly.pdbx_seq_one_letter_code
_entity_poly.pdbx_strand_id
1 'polypeptide(L)'
;MSQYAGYVSLVLNWIIFLAMFPISFVWLRRAWRIVVKRDFSEVALKRGESPHNPERFAPYAAAINLVCGIVLVCVIFGVMVVQLPYANWTAIAGITIWCKFFFDFILSRHAHPVQWGRKGKGKVAAAKPEDRPQ
;
A
#
# COMPACT_ATOMS: atom_id res chain seq x y z
N MET A 1 -2.09 6.47 40.93
CA MET A 1 -1.74 5.75 39.68
C MET A 1 -2.97 5.29 38.89
N SER A 2 -4.02 4.77 39.53
CA SER A 2 -5.25 4.30 38.83
C SER A 2 -5.95 5.36 37.97
N GLN A 3 -6.06 6.61 38.43
CA GLN A 3 -6.74 7.68 37.69
C GLN A 3 -6.03 8.05 36.37
N TYR A 4 -4.70 8.06 36.36
CA TYR A 4 -3.90 8.33 35.16
C TYR A 4 -4.08 7.24 34.09
N ALA A 5 -4.24 5.98 34.49
CA ALA A 5 -4.47 4.88 33.56
C ALA A 5 -5.79 5.04 32.79
N GLY A 6 -6.85 5.56 33.44
CA GLY A 6 -8.12 5.86 32.80
C GLY A 6 -8.02 6.94 31.73
N TYR A 7 -7.33 8.05 32.03
CA TYR A 7 -7.12 9.13 31.06
C TYR A 7 -6.22 8.69 29.89
N VAL A 8 -5.17 7.92 30.16
CA VAL A 8 -4.30 7.37 29.11
C VAL A 8 -5.10 6.50 28.15
N SER A 9 -5.92 5.57 28.66
CA SER A 9 -6.76 4.70 27.83
C SER A 9 -7.75 5.51 26.98
N LEU A 10 -8.42 6.50 27.58
CA LEU A 10 -9.35 7.39 26.87
C LEU A 10 -8.65 8.11 25.72
N VAL A 11 -7.51 8.76 26.00
CA VAL A 11 -6.74 9.52 25.01
C VAL A 11 -6.25 8.61 23.88
N LEU A 12 -5.69 7.45 24.19
CA LEU A 12 -5.22 6.50 23.18
C LEU A 12 -6.36 6.00 22.28
N ASN A 13 -7.52 5.69 22.86
CA ASN A 13 -8.70 5.27 22.13
C ASN A 13 -9.15 6.33 21.12
N TRP A 14 -9.22 7.59 21.55
CA TRP A 14 -9.58 8.71 20.66
C TRP A 14 -8.53 8.97 19.58
N ILE A 15 -7.25 8.89 19.91
CA ILE A 15 -6.17 9.08 18.91
C ILE A 15 -6.26 8.00 17.82
N ILE A 16 -6.42 6.73 18.19
CA ILE A 16 -6.52 5.62 17.21
C ILE A 16 -7.78 5.77 16.36
N PHE A 17 -8.91 6.09 17.00
CA PHE A 17 -10.16 6.31 16.28
C PHE A 17 -10.05 7.47 15.28
N LEU A 18 -9.51 8.61 15.72
CA LEU A 18 -9.32 9.78 14.85
C LEU A 18 -8.30 9.52 13.74
N ALA A 19 -7.27 8.70 13.99
CA ALA A 19 -6.29 8.32 12.96
C ALA A 19 -6.94 7.56 11.79
N MET A 20 -8.06 6.86 12.00
CA MET A 20 -8.75 6.14 10.91
C MET A 20 -9.31 7.07 9.82
N PHE A 21 -9.66 8.31 10.16
CA PHE A 21 -10.21 9.28 9.19
C PHE A 21 -9.21 9.66 8.09
N PRO A 22 -8.00 10.19 8.39
CA PRO A 22 -7.03 10.50 7.36
C PRO A 22 -6.54 9.24 6.63
N ILE A 23 -6.42 8.11 7.32
CA ILE A 23 -6.00 6.84 6.70
C ILE A 23 -7.01 6.39 5.63
N SER A 24 -8.29 6.30 6.00
CA SER A 24 -9.35 5.89 5.07
C SER A 24 -9.48 6.87 3.90
N PHE A 25 -9.43 8.18 4.16
CA PHE A 25 -9.46 9.19 3.11
C PHE A 25 -8.32 9.06 2.11
N VAL A 26 -7.08 8.85 2.58
CA VAL A 26 -5.92 8.68 1.68
C VAL A 26 -6.08 7.44 0.83
N TRP A 27 -6.52 6.30 1.38
CA TRP A 27 -6.70 5.07 0.61
C TRP A 27 -7.81 5.21 -0.43
N LEU A 28 -8.97 5.77 -0.07
CA LEU A 28 -10.06 6.01 -1.00
C LEU A 28 -9.67 7.01 -2.10
N ARG A 29 -8.93 8.07 -1.75
CA ARG A 29 -8.40 9.04 -2.71
C ARG A 29 -7.42 8.40 -3.69
N ARG A 30 -6.58 7.47 -3.22
CA ARG A 30 -5.67 6.71 -4.10
C ARG A 30 -6.44 5.80 -5.05
N ALA A 31 -7.43 5.06 -4.55
CA ALA A 31 -8.30 4.23 -5.39
C ALA A 31 -9.00 5.07 -6.46
N TRP A 32 -9.54 6.23 -6.10
CA TRP A 32 -10.14 7.18 -7.04
C TRP A 32 -9.16 7.67 -8.11
N ARG A 33 -7.93 8.01 -7.73
CA ARG A 33 -6.88 8.43 -8.69
C ARG A 33 -6.56 7.34 -9.70
N ILE A 34 -6.45 6.08 -9.26
CA ILE A 34 -6.12 4.96 -10.14
C ILE A 34 -7.30 4.65 -11.09
N VAL A 35 -8.52 4.60 -10.57
CA VAL A 35 -9.71 4.20 -11.35
C VAL A 35 -10.18 5.32 -12.28
N VAL A 36 -10.33 6.54 -11.77
CA VAL A 36 -10.96 7.65 -12.49
C VAL A 36 -9.94 8.52 -13.20
N LYS A 37 -8.87 8.91 -12.52
CA LYS A 37 -7.82 9.75 -13.12
C LYS A 37 -6.81 8.96 -13.95
N ARG A 38 -6.89 7.62 -13.94
CA ARG A 38 -5.94 6.70 -14.60
C ARG A 38 -4.48 7.03 -14.26
N ASP A 39 -4.26 7.52 -13.05
CA ASP A 39 -2.94 7.89 -12.57
C ASP A 39 -2.28 6.68 -11.90
N PHE A 40 -1.32 6.09 -12.61
CA PHE A 40 -0.64 4.85 -12.20
C PHE A 40 0.68 5.09 -11.46
N SER A 41 1.02 6.36 -11.15
CA SER A 41 2.25 6.71 -10.45
C SER A 41 2.36 6.09 -9.06
N GLU A 42 1.24 5.77 -8.42
CA GLU A 42 1.18 5.23 -7.06
C GLU A 42 0.93 3.71 -7.00
N VAL A 43 0.97 3.03 -8.15
CA VAL A 43 0.69 1.59 -8.25
C VAL A 43 1.94 0.78 -7.91
N ALA A 44 1.80 -0.18 -6.99
CA ALA A 44 2.81 -1.18 -6.67
C ALA A 44 4.22 -0.59 -6.40
N LEU A 45 4.27 0.52 -5.69
CA LEU A 45 5.50 1.26 -5.43
C LEU A 45 6.55 0.38 -4.73
N LYS A 46 7.80 0.47 -5.19
CA LYS A 46 8.96 -0.08 -4.52
C LYS A 46 10.00 1.02 -4.40
N ARG A 47 10.33 1.41 -3.16
CA ARG A 47 11.23 2.56 -2.88
C ARG A 47 10.79 3.88 -3.54
N GLY A 48 9.47 4.06 -3.76
CA GLY A 48 8.93 5.26 -4.39
C GLY A 48 8.83 5.19 -5.92
N GLU A 49 9.30 4.10 -6.55
CA GLU A 49 9.19 3.92 -8.00
C GLU A 49 8.09 2.93 -8.39
N SER A 50 7.33 3.32 -9.42
CA SER A 50 6.34 2.48 -10.10
C SER A 50 7.04 1.39 -10.94
N PRO A 51 6.43 0.20 -11.13
CA PRO A 51 6.97 -0.85 -12.00
C PRO A 51 6.96 -0.44 -13.47
N HIS A 52 7.70 -1.20 -14.32
CA HIS A 52 7.82 -0.93 -15.77
C HIS A 52 6.48 -0.98 -16.53
N ASN A 53 5.53 -1.80 -16.07
CA ASN A 53 4.17 -1.85 -16.60
C ASN A 53 3.15 -1.77 -15.45
N PRO A 54 2.79 -0.55 -15.00
CA PRO A 54 1.93 -0.37 -13.84
C PRO A 54 0.45 -0.60 -14.16
N GLU A 55 0.03 -0.48 -15.42
CA GLU A 55 -1.37 -0.67 -15.82
C GLU A 55 -1.87 -2.08 -15.51
N ARG A 56 -1.00 -3.09 -15.65
CA ARG A 56 -1.30 -4.48 -15.30
C ARG A 56 -1.63 -4.66 -13.81
N PHE A 57 -1.00 -3.87 -12.94
CA PHE A 57 -1.14 -3.97 -11.48
C PHE A 57 -2.13 -2.96 -10.88
N ALA A 58 -2.54 -1.97 -11.69
CA ALA A 58 -3.50 -0.94 -11.32
C ALA A 58 -4.81 -1.47 -10.74
N PRO A 59 -5.49 -2.50 -11.32
CA PRO A 59 -6.76 -2.98 -10.75
C PRO A 59 -6.58 -3.58 -9.36
N TYR A 60 -5.47 -4.27 -9.11
CA TYR A 60 -5.17 -4.83 -7.78
C TYR A 60 -4.86 -3.74 -6.76
N ALA A 61 -4.04 -2.75 -7.13
CA ALA A 61 -3.76 -1.60 -6.27
C ALA A 61 -5.02 -0.80 -5.94
N ALA A 62 -5.89 -0.57 -6.93
CA ALA A 62 -7.17 0.09 -6.73
C ALA A 62 -8.07 -0.72 -5.80
N ALA A 63 -8.19 -2.04 -6.01
CA ALA A 63 -9.00 -2.92 -5.18
C ALA A 63 -8.52 -2.94 -3.72
N ILE A 64 -7.21 -3.07 -3.48
CA ILE A 64 -6.63 -3.06 -2.12
C ILE A 64 -6.97 -1.76 -1.40
N ASN A 65 -6.74 -0.61 -2.06
CA ASN A 65 -7.00 0.69 -1.44
C ASN A 65 -8.50 0.94 -1.24
N LEU A 66 -9.35 0.52 -2.18
CA LEU A 66 -10.79 0.69 -2.10
C LEU A 66 -11.39 -0.17 -0.99
N VAL A 67 -11.10 -1.48 -0.97
CA VAL A 67 -11.64 -2.42 0.02
C VAL A 67 -11.20 -2.03 1.43
N CYS A 68 -9.89 -1.80 1.64
CA CYS A 68 -9.40 -1.41 2.96
C CYS A 68 -9.94 -0.04 3.40
N GLY A 69 -10.07 0.91 2.48
CA GLY A 69 -10.67 2.22 2.75
C GLY A 69 -12.14 2.12 3.16
N ILE A 70 -12.94 1.34 2.43
CA ILE A 70 -14.36 1.10 2.73
C ILE A 70 -14.52 0.41 4.08
N VAL A 71 -13.72 -0.62 4.39
CA VAL A 71 -13.78 -1.31 5.69
C VAL A 71 -13.54 -0.33 6.83
N LEU A 72 -12.51 0.54 6.74
CA LEU A 72 -12.28 1.54 7.78
C LEU A 72 -13.44 2.54 7.90
N VAL A 73 -14.05 2.96 6.79
CA VAL A 73 -15.25 3.80 6.81
C VAL A 73 -16.40 3.09 7.53
N CYS A 74 -16.66 1.82 7.21
CA CYS A 74 -17.69 1.02 7.90
C CYS A 74 -17.41 0.90 9.40
N VAL A 75 -16.15 0.74 9.82
CA VAL A 75 -15.78 0.71 11.23
C VAL A 75 -16.02 2.07 11.90
N ILE A 76 -15.64 3.18 11.25
CA ILE A 76 -15.90 4.54 11.74
C ILE A 76 -17.41 4.74 11.97
N PHE A 77 -18.23 4.38 10.99
CA PHE A 77 -19.69 4.41 11.12
C PHE A 77 -20.20 3.47 12.21
N GLY A 78 -19.66 2.26 12.33
CA GLY A 78 -20.03 1.29 13.36
C GLY A 78 -19.78 1.81 14.77
N VAL A 79 -18.67 2.52 15.00
CA VAL A 79 -18.38 3.17 16.28
C VAL A 79 -19.36 4.30 16.55
N MET A 80 -19.65 5.18 15.58
CA MET A 80 -20.53 6.34 15.81
C MET A 80 -22.01 5.96 15.95
N VAL A 81 -22.51 5.06 15.09
CA VAL A 81 -23.94 4.76 14.97
C VAL A 81 -24.35 3.60 15.87
N VAL A 82 -23.55 2.52 15.88
CA VAL A 82 -23.89 1.26 16.56
C VAL A 82 -23.10 1.08 17.86
N GLN A 83 -22.24 2.04 18.23
CA GLN A 83 -21.41 1.99 19.45
C GLN A 83 -20.58 0.69 19.51
N LEU A 84 -19.96 0.34 18.39
CA LEU A 84 -19.21 -0.91 18.24
C LEU A 84 -18.17 -1.07 19.38
N PRO A 85 -18.13 -2.22 20.09
CA PRO A 85 -17.25 -2.40 21.24
C PRO A 85 -15.78 -2.25 20.89
N TYR A 86 -14.98 -1.75 21.85
CA TYR A 86 -13.54 -1.50 21.68
C TYR A 86 -12.79 -2.68 21.07
N ALA A 87 -12.98 -3.88 21.63
CA ALA A 87 -12.32 -5.09 21.16
C ALA A 87 -12.64 -5.43 19.70
N ASN A 88 -13.87 -5.15 19.25
CA ASN A 88 -14.30 -5.49 17.89
C ASN A 88 -13.77 -4.49 16.88
N TRP A 89 -13.96 -3.19 17.11
CA TRP A 89 -13.57 -2.18 16.14
C TRP A 89 -12.04 -2.11 16.00
N THR A 90 -11.29 -2.26 17.11
CA THR A 90 -9.82 -2.28 17.06
C THR A 90 -9.28 -3.54 16.39
N ALA A 91 -9.91 -4.70 16.59
CA ALA A 91 -9.52 -5.92 15.88
C ALA A 91 -9.73 -5.78 14.37
N ILE A 92 -10.89 -5.27 13.94
CA ILE A 92 -11.19 -5.06 12.51
C ILE A 92 -10.26 -4.01 11.91
N ALA A 93 -10.05 -2.87 12.58
CA ALA A 93 -9.15 -1.82 12.10
C ALA A 93 -7.71 -2.33 12.00
N GLY A 94 -7.23 -3.00 13.05
CA GLY A 94 -5.88 -3.57 13.12
C GLY A 94 -5.63 -4.58 12.02
N ILE A 95 -6.50 -5.59 11.86
CA ILE A 95 -6.32 -6.61 10.81
C ILE A 95 -6.40 -5.99 9.41
N THR A 96 -7.29 -5.02 9.19
CA THR A 96 -7.41 -4.31 7.91
C THR A 96 -6.12 -3.58 7.56
N ILE A 97 -5.53 -2.87 8.52
CA ILE A 97 -4.27 -2.15 8.34
C ILE A 97 -3.12 -3.12 8.05
N TRP A 98 -3.01 -4.23 8.79
CA TRP A 98 -1.99 -5.25 8.55
C TRP A 98 -2.16 -5.92 7.18
N CYS A 99 -3.37 -6.35 6.84
CA CYS A 99 -3.68 -6.91 5.52
C CYS A 99 -3.33 -5.92 4.41
N LYS A 100 -3.69 -4.64 4.56
CA LYS A 100 -3.33 -3.59 3.60
C LYS A 100 -1.82 -3.52 3.38
N PHE A 101 -1.01 -3.57 4.46
CA PHE A 101 0.44 -3.53 4.34
C PHE A 101 1.00 -4.78 3.67
N PHE A 102 0.51 -5.97 4.02
CA PHE A 102 0.94 -7.21 3.41
C PHE A 102 0.56 -7.29 1.92
N PHE A 103 -0.63 -6.85 1.53
CA PHE A 103 -1.05 -6.84 0.14
C PHE A 103 -0.23 -5.86 -0.70
N ASP A 104 0.00 -4.64 -0.22
CA ASP A 104 0.90 -3.69 -0.91
C ASP A 104 2.32 -4.25 -1.02
N PHE A 105 2.81 -4.93 0.02
CA PHE A 105 4.12 -5.56 0.04
C PHE A 105 4.25 -6.69 -1.00
N ILE A 106 3.24 -7.56 -1.10
CA ILE A 106 3.17 -8.66 -2.08
C ILE A 106 3.06 -8.09 -3.49
N LEU A 107 2.15 -7.12 -3.71
CA LEU A 107 1.93 -6.51 -5.01
C LEU A 107 3.20 -5.81 -5.52
N SER A 108 3.88 -5.06 -4.65
CA SER A 108 5.17 -4.40 -4.95
C SER A 108 6.24 -5.41 -5.39
N ARG A 109 6.32 -6.59 -4.76
CA ARG A 109 7.27 -7.64 -5.14
C ARG A 109 6.91 -8.35 -6.43
N HIS A 110 5.63 -8.61 -6.61
CA HIS A 110 5.14 -9.25 -7.82
C HIS A 110 5.31 -8.35 -9.05
N ALA A 111 5.18 -7.03 -8.87
CA ALA A 111 5.36 -6.04 -9.93
C ALA A 111 6.82 -5.71 -10.25
N HIS A 112 7.74 -5.92 -9.31
CA HIS A 112 9.18 -5.70 -9.48
C HIS A 112 9.94 -7.03 -9.42
N PRO A 113 9.94 -7.83 -10.51
CA PRO A 113 10.68 -9.08 -10.55
C PRO A 113 12.15 -8.80 -10.24
N VAL A 114 12.67 -9.52 -9.25
CA VAL A 114 14.08 -9.42 -8.85
C VAL A 114 14.92 -9.89 -10.03
N GLN A 115 15.58 -8.97 -10.73
CA GLN A 115 16.57 -9.31 -11.75
C GLN A 115 17.84 -9.83 -11.05
N TRP A 116 17.78 -11.04 -10.52
CA TRP A 116 18.95 -11.72 -9.98
C TRP A 116 19.81 -12.20 -11.14
N GLY A 117 20.87 -11.44 -11.45
CA GLY A 117 21.98 -11.90 -12.29
C GLY A 117 21.64 -12.15 -13.76
N ARG A 118 21.43 -11.08 -14.55
CA ARG A 118 21.64 -11.15 -16.01
C ARG A 118 22.57 -10.03 -16.48
N LYS A 119 23.81 -10.02 -15.96
CA LYS A 119 24.96 -9.47 -16.68
C LYS A 119 25.58 -10.63 -17.48
N GLY A 120 25.18 -10.77 -18.74
CA GLY A 120 25.69 -11.84 -19.58
C GLY A 120 25.57 -11.52 -21.06
N LYS A 121 26.70 -11.08 -21.63
CA LYS A 121 27.13 -11.17 -23.03
C LYS A 121 26.41 -10.28 -24.05
N GLY A 122 27.04 -9.14 -24.35
CA GLY A 122 26.63 -8.30 -25.48
C GLY A 122 27.62 -7.20 -25.87
N LYS A 123 28.94 -7.38 -25.69
CA LYS A 123 29.98 -6.50 -26.25
C LYS A 123 31.31 -7.23 -26.48
N VAL A 124 31.31 -8.33 -27.25
CA VAL A 124 32.57 -8.94 -27.74
C VAL A 124 32.52 -9.30 -29.24
N ALA A 125 31.37 -9.21 -29.92
CA ALA A 125 31.23 -9.70 -31.30
C ALA A 125 31.21 -8.60 -32.39
N ALA A 126 31.93 -7.49 -32.22
CA ALA A 126 31.98 -6.44 -33.26
C ALA A 126 33.32 -5.69 -33.37
N ALA A 127 34.44 -6.28 -32.96
CA ALA A 127 35.75 -5.83 -33.43
C ALA A 127 36.10 -6.62 -34.70
N LYS A 128 35.86 -6.00 -35.86
CA LYS A 128 36.21 -6.51 -37.19
C LYS A 128 37.73 -6.76 -37.22
N PRO A 129 38.23 -7.88 -37.78
CA PRO A 129 39.65 -8.23 -37.78
C PRO A 129 40.56 -7.33 -38.65
N GLU A 130 40.04 -6.19 -39.14
CA GLU A 130 40.69 -5.34 -40.15
C GLU A 130 41.56 -4.20 -39.57
N ASP A 131 41.54 -3.98 -38.25
CA ASP A 131 42.31 -2.91 -37.58
C ASP A 131 43.53 -3.44 -36.79
N ARG A 132 44.20 -4.49 -37.27
CA ARG A 132 45.48 -4.90 -36.68
C ARG A 132 46.62 -4.19 -37.43
N PRO A 133 47.40 -3.29 -36.79
CA PRO A 133 48.61 -2.76 -37.43
C PRO A 133 49.57 -3.92 -37.68
N GLN A 134 50.16 -3.92 -38.88
CA GLN A 134 51.14 -4.93 -39.31
C GLN A 134 52.47 -4.76 -38.56
#